data_AF-A0A1I7YCN6-F1
#
_entry.id   AF-A0A1I7YCN6-F1
#
_cell.length_a   1.000
_cell.length_b   1.000
_cell.length_c   1.000
_cell.angle_alpha   90.00
_cell.angle_beta   90.00
_cell.angle_gamma   90.00
#
_symmetry.space_group_name_H-M   'P 1'
#
loop_
_entity.id
_entity.type
_entity.pdbx_description
1 polymer ?
#
loop_
_entity_poly.entity_id
_entity_poly.type
_entity_poly.pdbx_seq_one_letter_code
_entity_poly.pdbx_strand_id
1 'polypeptide(L)'
;MTSVVRPGGGISSTEENFEENAVELKFPKVINSRDCDVLMTSEVFLLLEHRRQQSEAKEDIEEMSEVFVKTLDYTRRFSKFKSRESIRAVRAIFIDKPFLHKFELTQITNLCPETAEEAKALIPSLEGKIADEELDEMLRELAAKKTFQ
;
A
#
# COMPACT_ATOMS: atom_id res chain seq x y z
N MET A 1 12.82 -22.27 40.92
CA MET A 1 12.47 -22.25 39.50
C MET A 1 11.39 -21.20 39.31
N THR A 2 11.82 -19.96 39.08
CA THR A 2 10.95 -18.78 38.99
C THR A 2 10.83 -18.40 37.53
N SER A 3 9.60 -18.48 37.02
CA SER A 3 9.22 -18.07 35.67
C SER A 3 9.48 -16.57 35.48
N VAL A 4 10.39 -16.22 34.57
CA VAL A 4 10.58 -14.83 34.13
C VAL A 4 9.62 -14.60 32.97
N VAL A 5 8.41 -14.15 33.30
CA VAL A 5 7.49 -13.56 32.34
C VAL A 5 8.13 -12.26 31.85
N ARG A 6 8.60 -12.24 30.61
CA ARG A 6 9.05 -10.99 29.97
C ARG A 6 7.84 -10.06 29.85
N PRO A 7 7.91 -8.82 30.36
CA PRO A 7 6.83 -7.87 30.15
C PRO A 7 6.77 -7.55 28.66
N GLY A 8 5.56 -7.64 28.10
CA GLY A 8 5.27 -7.19 26.74
C GLY A 8 5.83 -5.80 26.55
N GLY A 9 6.44 -5.57 25.37
CA GLY A 9 6.83 -4.25 24.93
C GLY A 9 5.60 -3.36 24.85
N GLY A 10 5.31 -2.69 25.96
CA GLY A 10 4.31 -1.64 26.02
C GLY A 10 4.71 -0.57 25.02
N ILE A 11 3.81 -0.31 24.09
CA ILE A 11 3.81 0.91 23.30
C ILE A 11 3.89 2.06 24.30
N SER A 12 4.99 2.81 24.23
CA SER A 12 5.24 4.01 25.02
C SER A 12 4.03 4.92 24.94
N SER A 13 3.35 5.11 26.07
CA SER A 13 2.18 5.96 26.28
C SER A 13 2.54 7.44 26.21
N THR A 14 2.92 7.92 25.01
CA THR A 14 3.28 9.33 24.74
C THR A 14 2.85 9.82 23.36
N GLU A 15 1.70 9.37 22.86
CA GLU A 15 1.03 9.99 21.69
C GLU A 15 -0.47 10.24 21.96
N GLU A 16 -0.86 10.60 23.19
CA GLU A 16 -2.28 10.81 23.57
C GLU A 16 -2.95 12.05 22.94
N ASN A 17 -2.42 12.64 21.86
CA ASN A 17 -3.14 13.69 21.12
C ASN A 17 -2.64 13.92 19.68
N PHE A 18 -2.06 12.91 19.01
CA PHE A 18 -1.73 13.05 17.60
C PHE A 18 -3.00 12.80 16.76
N GLU A 19 -3.61 13.88 16.27
CA GLU A 19 -4.75 13.80 15.35
C GLU A 19 -4.25 13.40 13.96
N GLU A 20 -4.35 12.11 13.65
CA GLU A 20 -4.02 11.56 12.34
C GLU A 20 -5.00 12.05 11.28
N ASN A 21 -4.49 12.47 10.13
CA ASN A 21 -5.31 12.89 9.00
C ASN A 21 -4.62 12.54 7.68
N ALA A 22 -5.12 11.51 7.01
CA ALA A 22 -4.57 11.05 5.74
C ALA A 22 -4.74 12.08 4.60
N VAL A 23 -5.77 12.92 4.65
CA VAL A 23 -6.01 14.00 3.67
C VAL A 23 -4.93 15.07 3.77
N GLU A 24 -4.39 15.29 4.96
CA GLU A 24 -3.32 16.26 5.22
C GLU A 24 -1.94 15.61 5.34
N LEU A 25 -1.82 14.31 5.05
CA LEU A 25 -0.62 13.48 5.24
C LEU A 25 -0.05 13.51 6.65
N LYS A 26 -0.91 13.72 7.66
CA LYS A 26 -0.57 13.64 9.08
C LYS A 26 -0.64 12.17 9.52
N PHE A 27 0.50 11.49 9.44
CA PHE A 27 0.67 10.13 9.93
C PHE A 27 1.58 10.06 11.16
N PRO A 28 1.43 9.04 12.01
CA PRO A 28 2.34 8.78 13.12
C PRO A 28 3.78 8.66 12.64
N LYS A 29 4.75 8.98 13.53
CA LYS A 29 6.17 9.00 13.18
C LYS A 29 6.68 7.66 12.65
N VAL A 30 6.10 6.54 13.09
CA VAL A 30 6.45 5.21 12.60
C VAL A 30 6.19 5.06 11.10
N ILE A 31 5.09 5.61 10.59
CA ILE A 31 4.71 5.52 9.17
C ILE A 31 5.54 6.48 8.31
N ASN A 32 5.87 7.65 8.84
CA ASN A 32 6.72 8.64 8.16
C ASN A 32 8.22 8.31 8.25
N SER A 33 8.60 7.26 8.97
CA SER A 33 10.00 6.84 9.06
C SER A 33 10.50 6.31 7.71
N ARG A 34 11.80 6.49 7.43
CA ARG A 34 12.42 6.00 6.19
C ARG A 34 12.35 4.48 6.06
N ASP A 35 12.29 3.79 7.20
CA ASP A 35 12.26 2.34 7.30
C ASP A 35 10.85 1.76 7.11
N CYS A 36 9.82 2.62 7.08
CA CYS A 36 8.47 2.22 6.74
C CYS A 36 8.25 2.41 5.24
N ASP A 37 7.95 1.32 4.55
CA ASP A 37 7.52 1.35 3.16
C ASP A 37 6.07 0.93 3.03
N VAL A 38 5.43 1.44 1.99
CA VAL A 38 4.02 1.22 1.70
C VAL A 38 3.86 0.10 0.69
N LEU A 39 2.80 -0.68 0.82
CA LEU A 39 2.48 -1.75 -0.13
C LEU A 39 1.19 -1.42 -0.88
N MET A 40 1.22 -1.64 -2.19
CA MET A 40 0.04 -1.63 -3.04
C MET A 40 -0.79 -2.88 -2.79
N THR A 41 -2.11 -2.80 -2.99
CA THR A 41 -3.04 -3.95 -2.87
C THR A 41 -2.53 -5.16 -3.67
N SER A 42 -1.98 -4.88 -4.85
CA SER A 42 -1.36 -5.86 -5.74
C SER A 42 -0.11 -6.55 -5.16
N GLU A 43 0.75 -5.81 -4.45
CA GLU A 43 1.94 -6.38 -3.80
C GLU A 43 1.52 -7.25 -2.61
N VAL A 44 0.56 -6.77 -1.82
CA VAL A 44 -0.01 -7.55 -0.70
C VAL A 44 -0.60 -8.86 -1.22
N PHE A 45 -1.35 -8.83 -2.32
CA PHE A 45 -1.88 -10.04 -2.95
C PHE A 45 -0.77 -11.05 -3.28
N LEU A 46 0.31 -10.62 -3.95
CA LEU A 46 1.42 -11.53 -4.31
C LEU A 46 2.14 -12.11 -3.08
N LEU A 47 2.33 -11.30 -2.04
CA LEU A 47 2.96 -11.75 -0.79
C LEU A 47 2.11 -12.78 -0.06
N LEU A 48 0.81 -12.50 0.08
CA LEU A 48 -0.12 -13.41 0.75
C LEU A 48 -0.32 -14.70 -0.06
N GLU A 49 -0.43 -14.62 -1.39
CA GLU A 49 -0.58 -15.81 -2.22
C GLU A 49 0.66 -16.71 -2.14
N HIS A 50 1.86 -16.13 -2.15
CA HIS A 50 3.10 -16.88 -1.94
C HIS A 50 3.15 -17.51 -0.54
N ARG A 51 2.74 -16.79 0.51
CA ARG A 51 2.68 -17.33 1.88
C ARG A 51 1.67 -18.47 2.03
N ARG A 52 0.54 -18.41 1.30
CA ARG A 52 -0.45 -19.50 1.23
C ARG A 52 0.16 -20.75 0.59
N GLN A 53 0.80 -20.61 -0.57
CA GLN A 53 1.47 -21.70 -1.27
C GLN A 53 2.55 -22.37 -0.41
N GLN A 54 3.32 -21.57 0.34
CA GLN A 54 4.30 -22.11 1.29
C GLN A 54 3.65 -22.90 2.44
N SER A 55 2.47 -22.50 2.91
CA SER A 55 1.73 -23.26 3.93
C SER A 55 1.25 -24.59 3.37
N GLU A 56 0.73 -24.60 2.15
CA GLU A 56 0.20 -25.79 1.48
C GLU A 56 1.28 -26.80 1.10
N ALA A 57 2.52 -26.34 0.92
CA ALA A 57 3.67 -27.20 0.64
C ALA A 57 4.27 -27.87 1.89
N LYS A 58 3.86 -27.47 3.11
CA LYS A 58 4.31 -28.12 4.35
C LYS A 58 3.51 -29.39 4.60
N GLU A 59 4.15 -30.37 5.22
CA GLU A 59 3.48 -31.62 5.61
C GLU A 59 2.49 -31.42 6.78
N ASP A 60 2.76 -30.44 7.65
CA ASP A 60 1.87 -30.05 8.73
C ASP A 60 0.82 -29.03 8.24
N ILE A 61 -0.46 -29.35 8.44
CA ILE A 61 -1.58 -28.45 8.13
C ILE A 61 -1.62 -27.34 9.19
N GLU A 62 -1.04 -26.18 8.85
CA GLU A 62 -1.17 -24.96 9.63
C GLU A 62 -2.34 -24.13 9.07
N GLU A 63 -3.43 -24.04 9.83
CA GLU A 63 -4.58 -23.23 9.45
C GLU A 63 -4.20 -21.74 9.43
N MET A 64 -4.52 -21.07 8.32
CA MET A 64 -4.30 -19.63 8.20
C MET A 64 -5.36 -18.87 8.98
N SER A 65 -4.97 -17.77 9.62
CA SER A 65 -5.92 -16.96 10.40
C SER A 65 -7.04 -16.40 9.52
N GLU A 66 -8.22 -16.17 10.13
CA GLU A 66 -9.36 -15.57 9.42
C GLU A 66 -9.00 -14.21 8.79
N VAL A 67 -8.19 -13.39 9.48
CA VAL A 67 -7.68 -12.11 8.97
C VAL A 67 -6.83 -12.32 7.71
N PHE A 68 -5.98 -13.35 7.69
CA PHE A 68 -5.17 -13.67 6.52
C PHE A 68 -6.06 -14.04 5.32
N VAL A 69 -7.03 -14.95 5.53
CA VAL A 69 -7.91 -15.42 4.46
C VAL A 69 -8.73 -14.26 3.89
N LYS A 70 -9.36 -13.46 4.75
CA LYS A 70 -10.13 -12.28 4.33
C LYS A 70 -9.28 -11.24 3.59
N THR A 71 -8.05 -11.01 4.05
CA THR A 71 -7.13 -10.05 3.39
C THR A 71 -6.67 -10.57 2.04
N LEU A 72 -6.38 -11.88 1.92
CA LEU A 72 -6.04 -12.51 0.66
C LEU A 72 -7.20 -12.40 -0.35
N ASP A 73 -8.44 -12.66 0.08
CA ASP A 73 -9.61 -12.56 -0.79
C ASP A 73 -9.89 -11.11 -1.23
N TYR A 74 -9.77 -10.16 -0.30
CA TYR A 74 -9.89 -8.74 -0.62
C TYR A 74 -8.84 -8.31 -1.65
N THR A 75 -7.57 -8.61 -1.39
CA THR A 75 -6.46 -8.22 -2.27
C THR A 75 -6.53 -8.96 -3.61
N ARG A 76 -6.98 -10.21 -3.66
CA ARG A 76 -7.26 -10.95 -4.91
C ARG A 76 -8.33 -10.26 -5.75
N ARG A 77 -9.40 -9.77 -5.12
CA ARG A 77 -10.51 -9.10 -5.79
C ARG A 77 -10.14 -7.70 -6.31
N PHE A 78 -9.38 -6.94 -5.53
CA PHE A 78 -9.09 -5.53 -5.82
C PHE A 78 -7.71 -5.27 -6.42
N SER A 79 -6.83 -6.27 -6.47
CA SER A 79 -5.55 -6.17 -7.15
C SER A 79 -5.75 -5.75 -8.61
N LYS A 80 -5.12 -4.62 -8.96
CA LYS A 80 -5.12 -4.06 -10.32
C LYS A 80 -3.96 -4.62 -11.14
N PHE A 81 -2.94 -5.20 -10.49
CA PHE A 81 -1.70 -5.65 -11.10
C PHE A 81 -1.34 -7.06 -10.59
N LYS A 82 -1.42 -8.07 -11.46
CA LYS A 82 -1.27 -9.49 -11.07
C LYS A 82 0.13 -10.05 -11.32
N SER A 83 0.97 -9.38 -12.10
CA SER A 83 2.34 -9.83 -12.40
C SER A 83 3.38 -8.98 -11.64
N ARG A 84 4.53 -9.58 -11.33
CA ARG A 84 5.65 -8.88 -10.68
C ARG A 84 6.22 -7.80 -11.60
N GLU A 85 6.19 -8.07 -12.90
CA GLU A 85 6.66 -7.19 -13.97
C GLU A 85 5.78 -5.93 -14.05
N SER A 86 4.45 -6.08 -14.06
CA SER A 86 3.52 -4.95 -14.06
C SER A 86 3.67 -4.11 -12.79
N ILE A 87 3.81 -4.74 -11.62
CA ILE A 87 4.02 -4.03 -10.35
C ILE A 87 5.32 -3.21 -10.37
N ARG A 88 6.42 -3.79 -10.87
CA ARG A 88 7.69 -3.06 -11.03
C ARG A 88 7.57 -1.90 -12.02
N ALA A 89 6.88 -2.11 -13.14
CA ALA A 89 6.64 -1.06 -14.12
C ALA A 89 5.82 0.09 -13.53
N VAL A 90 4.79 -0.22 -12.73
CA VAL A 90 3.98 0.79 -12.02
C VAL A 90 4.82 1.57 -11.02
N ARG A 91 5.66 0.92 -10.22
CA ARG A 91 6.60 1.61 -9.30
C ARG A 91 7.54 2.56 -10.05
N ALA A 92 7.99 2.17 -11.26
CA ALA A 92 8.92 2.95 -12.05
C ALA A 92 8.36 4.32 -12.50
N ILE A 93 7.04 4.44 -12.70
CA ILE A 93 6.35 5.69 -13.10
C ILE A 93 6.59 6.82 -12.09
N PHE A 94 6.80 6.48 -10.82
CA PHE A 94 6.91 7.42 -9.71
C PHE A 94 8.34 7.65 -9.22
N ILE A 95 9.36 6.99 -9.81
CA ILE A 95 10.76 7.13 -9.39
C ILE A 95 11.22 8.60 -9.47
N ASP A 96 10.85 9.28 -10.55
CA ASP A 96 11.24 10.68 -10.79
C ASP A 96 10.29 11.68 -10.12
N LYS A 97 9.42 11.22 -9.20
CA LYS A 97 8.43 12.05 -8.49
C LYS A 97 8.60 11.99 -6.97
N PRO A 98 9.78 12.34 -6.43
CA PRO A 98 10.06 12.26 -4.99
C PRO A 98 9.25 13.25 -4.14
N PHE A 99 8.57 14.21 -4.78
CA PHE A 99 7.68 15.16 -4.12
C PHE A 99 6.32 14.54 -3.74
N LEU A 100 5.95 13.40 -4.35
CA LEU A 100 4.76 12.65 -3.97
C LEU A 100 5.05 11.81 -2.73
N HIS A 101 4.16 11.89 -1.75
CA HIS A 101 4.26 11.05 -0.58
C HIS A 101 3.97 9.59 -0.93
N LYS A 102 4.61 8.65 -0.22
CA LYS A 102 4.42 7.20 -0.39
C LYS A 102 2.93 6.80 -0.35
N PHE A 103 2.17 7.44 0.55
CA PHE A 103 0.72 7.28 0.64
C PHE A 103 0.00 7.65 -0.66
N GLU A 104 0.32 8.81 -1.23
CA GLU A 104 -0.33 9.34 -2.44
C GLU A 104 -0.08 8.43 -3.64
N LEU A 105 1.17 8.01 -3.83
CA LEU A 105 1.54 7.00 -4.83
C LEU A 105 0.68 5.74 -4.69
N THR A 106 0.58 5.22 -3.47
CA THR A 106 -0.17 3.98 -3.20
C THR A 106 -1.67 4.15 -3.43
N GLN A 107 -2.23 5.32 -3.11
CA GLN A 107 -3.63 5.63 -3.38
C GLN A 107 -3.89 5.71 -4.89
N ILE A 108 -3.04 6.42 -5.64
CA ILE A 108 -3.14 6.52 -7.11
C ILE A 108 -3.12 5.12 -7.74
N THR A 109 -2.20 4.24 -7.32
CA THR A 109 -2.07 2.91 -7.92
C THR A 109 -3.19 1.95 -7.52
N ASN A 110 -3.74 2.08 -6.31
CA ASN A 110 -4.86 1.24 -5.86
C ASN A 110 -6.19 1.67 -6.46
N LEU A 111 -6.44 2.98 -6.53
CA LEU A 111 -7.70 3.56 -7.02
C LEU A 111 -7.75 3.60 -8.54
N CYS A 112 -6.61 3.86 -9.20
CA CYS A 112 -6.49 4.05 -10.65
C CYS A 112 -7.49 5.09 -11.20
N PRO A 113 -7.44 6.35 -10.73
CA PRO A 113 -8.29 7.41 -11.28
C PRO A 113 -7.96 7.65 -12.76
N GLU A 114 -8.95 8.10 -13.52
CA GLU A 114 -8.85 8.29 -14.97
C GLU A 114 -8.52 9.74 -15.36
N THR A 115 -8.73 10.69 -14.44
CA THR A 115 -8.50 12.13 -14.66
C THR A 115 -7.84 12.76 -13.43
N ALA A 116 -7.13 13.87 -13.65
CA ALA A 116 -6.54 14.69 -12.59
C ALA A 116 -7.60 15.22 -11.61
N GLU A 117 -8.78 15.62 -12.11
CA GLU A 117 -9.91 16.04 -11.28
C GLU A 117 -10.36 14.93 -10.33
N GLU A 118 -10.56 13.70 -10.83
CA GLU A 118 -10.91 12.55 -10.00
C GLU A 118 -9.81 12.23 -8.99
N ALA A 119 -8.55 12.21 -9.43
CA ALA A 119 -7.41 11.90 -8.57
C ALA A 119 -7.31 12.88 -7.39
N LYS A 120 -7.47 14.17 -7.64
CA LYS A 120 -7.45 15.22 -6.61
C LYS A 120 -8.68 15.19 -5.72
N ALA A 121 -9.85 14.87 -6.26
CA ALA A 121 -11.07 14.69 -5.47
C ALA A 121 -10.94 13.51 -4.48
N LEU A 122 -10.34 12.40 -4.92
CA LEU A 122 -10.12 11.21 -4.09
C LEU A 122 -8.91 11.35 -3.14
N ILE A 123 -7.90 12.11 -3.55
CA ILE A 123 -6.63 12.29 -2.82
C ILE A 123 -6.34 13.79 -2.71
N PRO A 124 -7.01 14.51 -1.79
CA PRO A 124 -6.94 15.98 -1.76
C PRO A 124 -5.55 16.52 -1.40
N SER A 125 -4.66 15.68 -0.84
CA SER A 125 -3.28 16.04 -0.59
C SER A 125 -2.46 16.32 -1.88
N LEU A 126 -2.96 15.90 -3.05
CA LEU A 126 -2.37 16.20 -4.36
C LEU A 126 -2.63 17.65 -4.81
N GLU A 127 -3.59 18.34 -4.19
CA GLU A 127 -3.99 19.68 -4.59
C GLU A 127 -2.81 20.66 -4.50
N GLY A 128 -2.54 21.38 -5.58
CA GLY A 128 -1.41 22.31 -5.67
C GLY A 128 -0.01 21.67 -5.68
N LYS A 129 0.14 20.33 -5.64
CA LYS A 129 1.45 19.66 -5.70
C LYS A 129 1.91 19.32 -7.11
N ILE A 130 0.97 19.00 -7.99
CA ILE A 130 1.21 18.57 -9.37
C ILE A 130 0.22 19.28 -10.31
N ALA A 131 0.69 19.64 -11.49
CA ALA A 131 -0.17 20.22 -12.53
C ALA A 131 -1.11 19.15 -13.10
N ASP A 132 -2.30 19.57 -13.54
CA ASP A 132 -3.31 18.63 -14.05
C ASP A 132 -2.81 17.90 -15.30
N GLU A 133 -2.10 18.58 -16.19
CA GLU A 133 -1.55 17.98 -17.40
C GLU A 133 -0.51 16.90 -17.09
N GLU A 134 0.36 17.13 -16.11
CA GLU A 134 1.38 16.17 -15.67
C GLU A 134 0.74 14.96 -14.97
N LEU A 135 -0.28 15.22 -14.14
CA LEU A 135 -1.03 14.16 -13.47
C LEU A 135 -1.79 13.30 -14.49
N ASP A 136 -2.48 13.90 -15.45
CA ASP A 136 -3.18 13.18 -16.52
C ASP A 136 -2.23 12.31 -17.36
N GLU A 137 -1.05 12.80 -17.72
CA GLU A 137 -0.04 12.01 -18.42
C GLU A 137 0.38 10.78 -17.60
N MET A 138 0.61 10.98 -16.30
CA MET A 138 0.97 9.91 -15.38
C MET A 138 -0.15 8.86 -15.24
N LEU A 139 -1.40 9.31 -15.12
CA LEU A 139 -2.57 8.42 -15.02
C LEU A 139 -2.78 7.62 -16.31
N ARG A 140 -2.54 8.22 -17.49
CA ARG A 140 -2.55 7.50 -18.77
C ARG A 140 -1.47 6.42 -18.82
N GLU A 141 -0.26 6.72 -18.36
CA GLU A 141 0.82 5.73 -18.31
C GLU A 141 0.46 4.56 -17.37
N LEU A 142 -0.10 4.88 -16.19
CA LEU A 142 -0.58 3.90 -15.22
C LEU A 142 -1.68 3.00 -15.81
N ALA A 143 -2.68 3.62 -16.47
CA ALA A 143 -3.77 2.91 -17.12
C ALA A 143 -3.27 1.96 -18.22
N ALA A 144 -2.25 2.37 -18.98
CA ALA A 144 -1.63 1.49 -19.96
C ALA A 144 -1.04 0.23 -19.30
N LYS A 145 -0.38 0.33 -18.14
CA LYS A 145 0.19 -0.85 -17.44
C LYS A 145 -0.89 -1.79 -16.86
N LYS A 146 -2.11 -1.30 -16.65
CA LYS A 146 -3.26 -2.11 -16.20
C LYS A 146 -3.78 -3.03 -17.31
N THR A 147 -3.82 -2.53 -18.56
CA THR A 147 -4.41 -3.23 -19.72
C THR A 147 -3.55 -4.38 -20.26
N PHE A 148 -2.24 -4.39 -20.02
CA PHE A 148 -1.31 -5.43 -20.51
C PHE A 148 -1.29 -6.73 -19.65
N GLN A 149 -2.40 -7.09 -19.00
CA GLN A 149 -2.50 -8.28 -18.13
C GLN A 149 -3.36 -9.40 -18.71
#